data_AF-A0A1G2ZZ21-F1
#
_entry.id   AF-A0A1G2ZZ21-F1
#
_cell.length_a   1.000
_cell.length_b   1.000
_cell.length_c   1.000
_cell.angle_alpha   90.00
_cell.angle_beta   90.00
_cell.angle_gamma   90.00
#
_symmetry.space_group_name_H-M   'P 1'
#
loop_
_entity.id
_entity.type
_entity.pdbx_description
1 polymer ?
#
loop_
_entity_poly.entity_id
_entity_poly.type
_entity_poly.pdbx_seq_one_letter_code
_entity_poly.pdbx_strand_id
1 'polypeptide(L)'
;MIEILAIIVNGHWRPGIGDPTVLGWVTTAGYLIAAGLCGAYALRADSVIGTMRFNWHRVFWWGLAIAMLLMGLNKQLDLQVLLIRVARRMSKVQGWHAERYVVYKWFVMGIASAGLILTGWLGWTCRHGLRQCALALCGVGLLVLFAVIRACGGAVEIQGWRPGNFPMRWILEIGGIACIAVSALMGLHRCRKSYRLKESKSPV
;
A
#
# COMPACT_ATOMS: atom_id res chain seq x y z
N MET A 1 -14.16 8.35 25.64
CA MET A 1 -14.21 9.81 25.39
C MET A 1 -12.92 10.22 24.68
N ILE A 2 -12.82 9.99 23.37
CA ILE A 2 -12.01 10.72 22.37
C ILE A 2 -12.76 10.47 21.05
N GLU A 3 -13.86 11.20 20.84
CA GLU A 3 -14.52 11.26 19.53
C GLU A 3 -13.89 12.41 18.76
N ILE A 4 -12.97 12.11 17.85
CA ILE A 4 -12.39 13.10 16.96
C ILE A 4 -12.45 12.54 15.54
N LEU A 5 -13.25 13.23 14.70
CA LEU A 5 -13.31 13.24 13.23
C LEU A 5 -14.21 12.23 12.50
N ALA A 6 -15.48 12.19 12.90
CA ALA A 6 -16.52 12.23 11.86
C ALA A 6 -17.51 13.35 12.17
N ILE A 7 -17.32 14.48 11.50
CA ILE A 7 -18.28 15.57 11.54
C ILE A 7 -19.46 15.15 10.65
N ILE A 8 -20.52 14.67 11.27
CA ILE A 8 -21.86 14.70 10.69
C ILE A 8 -22.42 16.06 11.06
N VAL A 9 -22.39 17.02 10.14
CA VAL A 9 -23.31 18.17 10.20
C VAL A 9 -24.53 17.77 9.37
N ASN A 10 -25.67 17.61 10.01
CA ASN A 10 -26.98 17.42 9.36
C ASN A 10 -27.08 16.24 8.38
N GLY A 11 -26.59 15.05 8.77
CA GLY A 11 -26.86 13.81 8.02
C GLY A 11 -26.01 13.58 6.75
N HIS A 12 -25.23 14.56 6.30
CA HIS A 12 -24.33 14.43 5.16
C HIS A 12 -22.93 13.96 5.56
N TRP A 13 -22.36 13.04 4.77
CA TRP A 13 -20.96 12.64 4.91
C TRP A 13 -20.06 13.81 4.49
N ARG A 14 -19.18 14.26 5.40
CA ARG A 14 -18.06 15.13 5.06
C ARG A 14 -16.76 14.33 5.19
N PRO A 15 -15.80 14.47 4.25
CA PRO A 15 -14.49 13.82 4.37
C PRO A 15 -13.81 14.28 5.66
N GLY A 16 -13.68 13.37 6.61
CA GLY A 16 -12.90 13.52 7.84
C GLY A 16 -11.61 12.73 7.72
N ILE A 17 -10.52 13.25 8.30
CA ILE A 17 -9.21 12.60 8.33
C ILE A 17 -9.33 11.30 9.15
N GLY A 18 -9.02 10.16 8.53
CA GLY A 18 -9.27 8.82 9.08
C GLY A 18 -8.52 8.50 10.38
N ASP A 19 -7.27 8.94 10.52
CA ASP A 19 -6.46 8.74 11.71
C ASP A 19 -5.61 10.00 11.98
N PRO A 20 -6.04 10.93 12.86
CA PRO A 20 -5.31 12.17 13.15
C PRO A 20 -4.05 11.95 14.00
N THR A 21 -3.62 10.71 14.21
CA THR A 21 -2.40 10.42 14.96
C THR A 21 -1.15 10.79 14.16
N VAL A 22 -0.12 11.25 14.87
CA VAL A 22 1.20 11.54 14.29
C VAL A 22 1.72 10.33 13.49
N LEU A 23 1.50 9.12 14.00
CA LEU A 23 1.88 7.87 13.33
C LEU A 23 1.11 7.61 12.03
N GLY A 24 -0.18 7.95 11.96
CA GLY A 24 -0.97 7.89 10.72
C GLY A 24 -0.40 8.80 9.63
N TRP A 25 0.01 10.03 10.01
CA TRP A 25 0.66 10.97 9.09
C TRP A 25 2.07 10.52 8.67
N VAL A 26 2.87 10.00 9.61
CA VAL A 26 4.21 9.47 9.32
C VAL A 26 4.15 8.31 8.32
N THR A 27 3.23 7.36 8.52
CA THR A 27 3.05 6.24 7.60
C THR A 27 2.55 6.68 6.23
N THR A 28 1.63 7.66 6.19
CA THR A 28 1.16 8.27 4.92
C THR A 28 2.31 8.93 4.17
N ALA A 29 3.13 9.73 4.86
CA ALA A 29 4.32 10.32 4.27
C ALA A 29 5.29 9.25 3.77
N GLY A 30 5.47 8.15 4.51
CA GLY A 30 6.26 6.99 4.10
C GLY A 30 5.78 6.39 2.77
N TYR A 31 4.47 6.18 2.61
CA TYR A 31 3.88 5.72 1.35
C TYR A 31 4.13 6.69 0.20
N LEU A 32 3.95 7.99 0.41
CA LEU A 32 4.17 9.02 -0.62
C LEU A 32 5.65 9.11 -1.03
N ILE A 33 6.57 9.03 -0.07
CA ILE A 33 8.01 9.00 -0.33
C ILE A 33 8.36 7.74 -1.12
N ALA A 34 7.88 6.57 -0.71
CA ALA A 34 8.11 5.32 -1.44
C ALA A 34 7.55 5.38 -2.87
N ALA A 35 6.36 5.96 -3.06
CA ALA A 35 5.76 6.17 -4.37
C ALA A 35 6.64 7.07 -5.25
N GLY A 36 7.10 8.21 -4.73
CA GLY A 36 8.00 9.13 -5.42
C GLY A 36 9.34 8.47 -5.80
N LEU A 37 9.91 7.68 -4.90
CA LEU A 37 11.16 6.93 -5.17
C LEU A 37 10.97 5.88 -6.25
N CYS A 38 9.86 5.13 -6.23
CA CYS A 38 9.54 4.15 -7.27
C CYS A 38 9.35 4.82 -8.63
N GLY A 39 8.61 5.92 -8.69
CA GLY A 39 8.41 6.69 -9.92
C GLY A 39 9.71 7.30 -10.45
N ALA A 40 10.54 7.87 -9.57
CA ALA A 40 11.85 8.40 -9.94
C ALA A 40 12.78 7.31 -10.48
N TYR A 41 12.74 6.11 -9.92
CA TYR A 41 13.52 4.99 -10.44
C TYR A 41 13.00 4.54 -11.81
N ALA A 42 11.69 4.44 -11.98
CA ALA A 42 11.05 4.09 -13.24
C ALA A 42 11.40 5.05 -14.40
N LEU A 43 11.64 6.33 -14.10
CA LEU A 43 12.03 7.36 -15.07
C LEU A 43 13.55 7.39 -15.38
N ARG A 44 14.39 6.82 -14.50
CA ARG A 44 15.85 6.88 -14.62
C ARG A 44 16.50 5.55 -15.01
N ALA A 45 15.70 4.48 -15.08
CA ALA A 45 16.15 3.13 -15.41
C ALA A 45 16.70 2.99 -16.84
N ASP A 46 16.36 3.94 -17.73
CA ASP A 46 16.76 4.04 -19.14
C ASP A 46 18.28 3.90 -19.34
N SER A 47 19.09 4.32 -18.37
CA SER A 47 20.55 4.36 -18.54
C SER A 47 21.28 3.05 -18.23
N VAL A 48 20.61 2.09 -17.58
CA VAL A 48 21.22 0.86 -17.05
C VAL A 48 20.63 -0.41 -17.68
N ILE A 49 19.40 -0.36 -18.21
CA ILE A 49 18.64 -1.54 -18.60
C ILE A 49 18.47 -1.61 -20.12
N GLY A 50 18.78 -2.76 -20.73
CA GLY A 50 18.60 -3.00 -22.16
C GLY A 50 17.13 -2.96 -22.62
N THR A 51 16.89 -2.68 -23.91
CA THR A 51 15.60 -2.32 -24.53
C THR A 51 14.42 -3.26 -24.24
N MET A 52 14.60 -4.59 -24.20
CA MET A 52 13.51 -5.52 -23.86
C MET A 52 13.20 -5.59 -22.35
N ARG A 53 14.24 -5.52 -21.50
CA ARG A 53 14.07 -5.49 -20.04
C ARG A 53 13.55 -4.15 -19.55
N PHE A 54 13.71 -3.11 -20.37
CA PHE A 54 13.31 -1.74 -20.11
C PHE A 54 11.80 -1.59 -19.88
N ASN A 55 10.97 -2.11 -20.79
CA ASN A 55 9.51 -1.95 -20.71
C ASN A 55 8.91 -2.62 -19.48
N TRP A 56 9.28 -3.87 -19.21
CA TRP A 56 8.77 -4.61 -18.05
C TRP A 56 9.23 -4.03 -16.71
N HIS A 57 10.47 -3.54 -16.64
CA HIS A 57 10.98 -2.86 -15.46
C HIS A 57 10.17 -1.58 -15.16
N ARG A 58 9.94 -0.76 -16.19
CA ARG A 58 9.16 0.47 -16.06
C ARG A 58 7.72 0.18 -15.61
N VAL A 59 7.06 -0.83 -16.18
CA VAL A 59 5.73 -1.28 -15.78
C VAL A 59 5.69 -1.71 -14.31
N PHE A 60 6.67 -2.49 -13.86
CA PHE A 60 6.77 -2.94 -12.47
C PHE A 60 6.87 -1.75 -11.49
N TRP A 61 7.79 -0.81 -11.72
CA TRP A 61 8.03 0.29 -10.79
C TRP A 61 6.93 1.34 -10.82
N TRP A 62 6.30 1.59 -11.98
CA TRP A 62 5.09 2.42 -12.04
C TRP A 62 3.91 1.76 -11.34
N GLY A 63 3.72 0.45 -11.53
CA GLY A 63 2.71 -0.31 -10.80
C GLY A 63 2.90 -0.20 -9.29
N LEU A 64 4.15 -0.30 -8.81
CA LEU A 64 4.49 -0.16 -7.41
C LEU A 64 4.28 1.28 -6.90
N ALA A 65 4.65 2.30 -7.69
CA ALA A 65 4.43 3.70 -7.35
C ALA A 65 2.93 4.02 -7.19
N ILE A 66 2.11 3.55 -8.14
CA ILE A 66 0.65 3.70 -8.09
C ILE A 66 0.09 2.95 -6.88
N ALA A 67 0.52 1.71 -6.63
CA ALA A 67 0.06 0.94 -5.47
C ALA A 67 0.38 1.64 -4.14
N MET A 68 1.59 2.21 -3.99
CA MET A 68 1.98 2.96 -2.78
C MET A 68 1.16 4.23 -2.61
N LEU A 69 0.93 4.97 -3.70
CA LEU A 69 0.09 6.17 -3.66
C LEU A 69 -1.35 5.84 -3.27
N LEU A 70 -1.93 4.80 -3.87
CA LEU A 70 -3.28 4.33 -3.52
C LEU A 70 -3.36 3.85 -2.06
N MET A 71 -2.34 3.15 -1.53
CA MET A 71 -2.32 2.76 -0.12
C MET A 71 -2.22 3.96 0.83
N GLY A 72 -1.39 4.96 0.51
CA GLY A 72 -1.27 6.18 1.31
C GLY A 72 -2.57 6.99 1.34
N LEU A 73 -3.22 7.15 0.18
CA LEU A 73 -4.54 7.78 0.08
C LEU A 73 -5.61 6.97 0.82
N ASN A 74 -5.65 5.65 0.61
CA ASN A 74 -6.61 4.77 1.27
C ASN A 74 -6.46 4.79 2.80
N LYS A 75 -5.25 4.92 3.31
CA LYS A 75 -5.00 5.05 4.76
C LYS A 75 -5.63 6.30 5.35
N GLN A 76 -5.56 7.44 4.64
CA GLN A 76 -6.18 8.69 5.07
C GLN A 76 -7.71 8.70 4.90
N LEU A 77 -8.20 8.12 3.80
CA LEU A 77 -9.64 7.98 3.50
C LEU A 77 -10.35 6.97 4.41
N ASP A 78 -9.59 6.10 5.08
CA ASP A 78 -10.03 4.95 5.89
C ASP A 78 -11.35 4.33 5.40
N LEU A 79 -11.31 3.84 4.14
CA LEU A 79 -12.48 3.24 3.49
C LEU A 79 -13.07 2.09 4.31
N GLN A 80 -12.23 1.40 5.08
CA GLN A 80 -12.66 0.30 5.94
C GLN A 80 -13.59 0.80 7.07
N VAL A 81 -13.21 1.88 7.77
CA VAL A 81 -14.07 2.49 8.80
C VAL A 81 -15.35 3.04 8.18
N LEU A 82 -15.25 3.65 7.00
CA LEU A 82 -16.41 4.16 6.28
C LEU A 82 -17.41 3.03 5.96
N LEU A 83 -16.94 1.92 5.39
CA LEU A 83 -17.77 0.76 5.07
C LEU A 83 -18.45 0.17 6.30
N ILE A 84 -17.71 0.02 7.41
CA ILE A 84 -18.27 -0.47 8.68
C ILE A 84 -19.39 0.45 9.18
N ARG A 85 -19.22 1.77 9.05
CA ARG A 85 -20.23 2.75 9.49
C ARG A 85 -21.46 2.78 8.59
N VAL A 86 -21.28 2.71 7.27
CA VAL A 86 -22.37 2.59 6.29
C VAL A 86 -23.16 1.31 6.52
N ALA A 87 -22.47 0.17 6.68
CA ALA A 87 -23.10 -1.11 6.97
C ALA A 87 -23.91 -1.05 8.28
N ARG A 88 -23.36 -0.45 9.36
CA ARG A 88 -24.11 -0.24 10.61
C ARG A 88 -25.35 0.63 10.41
N ARG A 89 -25.26 1.73 9.65
CA ARG A 89 -26.41 2.62 9.41
C ARG A 89 -27.50 1.92 8.60
N MET A 90 -27.14 1.31 7.47
CA MET A 90 -28.09 0.57 6.62
C MET A 90 -28.79 -0.53 7.41
N SER A 91 -28.05 -1.22 8.25
CA SER A 91 -28.59 -2.32 9.03
C SER A 91 -29.56 -1.94 10.16
N LYS A 92 -29.46 -0.71 10.69
CA LYS A 92 -30.44 -0.17 11.65
C LYS A 92 -31.74 0.23 10.96
N VAL A 93 -31.66 0.62 9.68
CA VAL A 93 -32.80 1.06 8.88
C VAL A 93 -33.54 -0.13 8.26
N GLN A 94 -32.82 -1.17 7.81
CA GLN A 94 -33.39 -2.31 7.08
C GLN A 94 -33.60 -3.58 7.93
N GLY A 95 -33.22 -3.58 9.21
CA GLY A 95 -33.39 -4.75 10.09
C GLY A 95 -32.49 -5.95 9.77
N TRP A 96 -31.59 -5.83 8.79
CA TRP A 96 -30.66 -6.89 8.40
C TRP A 96 -29.52 -7.04 9.40
N HIS A 97 -29.70 -7.91 10.39
CA HIS A 97 -28.64 -8.27 11.35
C HIS A 97 -27.69 -9.35 10.81
N ALA A 98 -28.16 -10.23 9.92
CA ALA A 98 -27.39 -11.39 9.42
C ALA A 98 -26.47 -11.10 8.22
N GLU A 99 -26.81 -10.16 7.33
CA GLU A 99 -26.05 -9.96 6.07
C GLU A 99 -24.77 -9.12 6.21
N ARG A 100 -24.58 -8.42 7.33
CA ARG A 100 -23.40 -7.56 7.58
C ARG A 100 -22.09 -8.34 7.46
N TYR A 101 -22.12 -9.60 7.86
CA TYR A 101 -20.96 -10.50 7.84
C TYR A 101 -20.60 -10.98 6.44
N VAL A 102 -21.59 -11.10 5.54
CA VAL A 102 -21.38 -11.56 4.17
C VAL A 102 -20.65 -10.49 3.37
N VAL A 103 -21.12 -9.23 3.45
CA VAL A 103 -20.46 -8.08 2.80
C VAL A 103 -19.01 -7.94 3.28
N TYR A 104 -18.79 -8.12 4.59
CA TYR A 104 -17.45 -8.06 5.16
C TYR A 104 -16.53 -9.16 4.64
N LYS A 105 -17.00 -10.41 4.63
CA LYS A 105 -16.24 -11.55 4.10
C LYS A 105 -15.83 -11.32 2.65
N TRP A 106 -16.76 -10.86 1.79
CA TRP A 106 -16.45 -10.54 0.40
C TRP A 106 -15.44 -9.40 0.26
N PHE A 107 -15.52 -8.38 1.10
CA PHE A 107 -14.54 -7.29 1.11
C PHE A 107 -13.13 -7.76 1.48
N VAL A 108 -13.00 -8.58 2.54
CA VAL A 108 -11.71 -9.17 2.94
C VAL A 108 -11.15 -10.06 1.84
N MET A 109 -11.98 -10.94 1.27
CA MET A 109 -11.57 -11.83 0.18
C MET A 109 -11.15 -11.01 -1.06
N GLY A 110 -11.84 -9.90 -1.35
CA GLY A 110 -11.47 -8.97 -2.41
C GLY A 110 -10.09 -8.34 -2.21
N ILE A 111 -9.80 -7.84 -1.00
CA ILE A 111 -8.47 -7.28 -0.69
C ILE A 111 -7.37 -8.35 -0.78
N ALA A 112 -7.62 -9.53 -0.19
CA ALA A 112 -6.66 -10.63 -0.19
C ALA A 112 -6.34 -11.10 -1.61
N SER A 113 -7.38 -11.34 -2.43
CA SER A 113 -7.22 -11.75 -3.83
C SER A 113 -6.52 -10.68 -4.66
N ALA A 114 -6.90 -9.40 -4.53
CA ALA A 114 -6.22 -8.29 -5.21
C ALA A 114 -4.74 -8.20 -4.85
N GLY A 115 -4.39 -8.37 -3.56
CA GLY A 115 -3.00 -8.37 -3.09
C GLY A 115 -2.19 -9.54 -3.64
N LEU A 116 -2.77 -10.74 -3.70
CA LEU A 116 -2.13 -11.92 -4.29
C LEU A 116 -1.94 -11.77 -5.81
N ILE A 117 -2.95 -11.28 -6.52
CA ILE A 117 -2.88 -11.00 -7.96
C ILE A 117 -1.78 -9.97 -8.23
N LEU A 118 -1.74 -8.87 -7.48
CA LEU A 118 -0.71 -7.84 -7.62
C LEU A 118 0.68 -8.41 -7.39
N THR A 119 0.86 -9.20 -6.33
CA THR A 119 2.15 -9.82 -5.99
C THR A 119 2.61 -10.82 -7.05
N GLY A 120 1.67 -11.66 -7.54
CA GLY A 120 1.93 -12.61 -8.62
C GLY A 120 2.27 -11.92 -9.94
N TRP A 121 1.52 -10.88 -10.31
CA TRP A 121 1.75 -10.08 -11.51
C TRP A 121 3.11 -9.34 -11.47
N LEU A 122 3.44 -8.73 -10.33
CA LEU A 122 4.73 -8.08 -10.10
C LEU A 122 5.88 -9.09 -10.10
N GLY A 123 5.69 -10.26 -9.47
CA GLY A 123 6.66 -11.35 -9.47
C GLY A 123 6.92 -11.93 -10.86
N TRP A 124 5.86 -12.13 -11.65
CA TRP A 124 5.94 -12.58 -13.03
C TRP A 124 6.71 -11.59 -13.91
N THR A 125 6.40 -10.30 -13.77
CA THR A 125 7.08 -9.21 -14.49
C THR A 125 8.57 -9.16 -14.15
N CYS A 126 8.95 -9.53 -12.92
CA CYS A 126 10.33 -9.54 -12.43
C CYS A 126 11.04 -10.90 -12.55
N ARG A 127 10.46 -11.91 -13.22
CA ARG A 127 11.02 -13.28 -13.25
C ARG A 127 12.45 -13.37 -13.80
N HIS A 128 12.85 -12.44 -14.66
CA HIS A 128 14.18 -12.40 -15.27
C HIS A 128 15.22 -11.60 -14.46
N GLY A 129 14.85 -11.07 -13.29
CA GLY A 129 15.63 -10.14 -12.48
C GLY A 129 15.32 -10.21 -10.98
N LEU A 130 14.94 -11.38 -10.46
CA LEU A 130 14.44 -11.57 -9.10
C LEU A 130 15.39 -11.04 -8.02
N ARG A 131 16.71 -11.21 -8.15
CA ARG A 131 17.67 -10.68 -7.16
C ARG A 131 17.63 -9.17 -7.01
N GLN A 132 17.31 -8.44 -8.09
CA GLN A 132 17.24 -6.97 -8.05
C GLN A 132 15.92 -6.48 -7.45
N CYS A 133 14.86 -7.30 -7.54
CA CYS A 133 13.50 -6.96 -7.13
C CYS A 133 13.05 -7.70 -5.86
N ALA A 134 13.86 -8.63 -5.33
CA ALA A 134 13.51 -9.48 -4.19
C ALA A 134 13.13 -8.66 -2.95
N LEU A 135 13.86 -7.55 -2.71
CA LEU A 135 13.55 -6.66 -1.59
C LEU A 135 12.21 -5.93 -1.78
N ALA A 136 11.91 -5.48 -3.00
CA ALA A 136 10.61 -4.87 -3.33
C ALA A 136 9.47 -5.89 -3.21
N LEU A 137 9.66 -7.12 -3.72
CA LEU A 137 8.68 -8.20 -3.62
C LEU A 137 8.44 -8.63 -2.17
N CYS A 138 9.49 -8.67 -1.34
CA CYS A 138 9.36 -8.89 0.09
C CYS A 138 8.51 -7.79 0.74
N GLY A 139 8.79 -6.52 0.42
CA GLY A 139 8.00 -5.40 0.92
C GLY A 139 6.54 -5.45 0.49
N VAL A 140 6.25 -5.81 -0.77
CA VAL A 140 4.87 -6.04 -1.24
C VAL A 140 4.19 -7.14 -0.44
N GLY A 141 4.88 -8.27 -0.21
CA GLY A 141 4.35 -9.37 0.60
C GLY A 141 4.00 -8.95 2.03
N LEU A 142 4.87 -8.17 2.68
CA LEU A 142 4.61 -7.60 4.01
C LEU A 142 3.38 -6.68 4.02
N LEU A 143 3.22 -5.83 3.00
CA LEU A 143 2.07 -4.94 2.87
C LEU A 143 0.76 -5.66 2.58
N VAL A 144 0.79 -6.72 1.77
CA VAL A 144 -0.37 -7.61 1.55
C VAL A 144 -0.76 -8.29 2.85
N LEU A 145 0.21 -8.85 3.58
CA LEU A 145 -0.04 -9.47 4.88
C LEU A 145 -0.64 -8.46 5.88
N PHE A 146 -0.09 -7.25 5.93
CA PHE A 146 -0.64 -6.15 6.73
C PHE A 146 -2.10 -5.85 6.34
N ALA A 147 -2.40 -5.70 5.04
CA ALA A 147 -3.74 -5.41 4.56
C ALA A 147 -4.74 -6.52 4.95
N VAL A 148 -4.33 -7.79 4.84
CA VAL A 148 -5.13 -8.94 5.26
C VAL A 148 -5.36 -8.94 6.78
N ILE A 149 -4.33 -8.70 7.60
CA ILE A 149 -4.49 -8.63 9.06
C ILE A 149 -5.41 -7.48 9.47
N ARG A 150 -5.30 -6.32 8.82
CA ARG A 150 -6.19 -5.17 9.05
C ARG A 150 -7.63 -5.51 8.67
N ALA A 151 -7.81 -6.20 7.54
CA ALA A 151 -9.10 -6.68 7.07
C ALA A 151 -9.66 -7.81 7.95
N CYS A 152 -8.87 -8.69 8.55
CA CYS A 152 -9.38 -9.68 9.50
C CYS A 152 -9.75 -9.02 10.85
N GLY A 153 -8.97 -8.05 11.32
CA GLY A 153 -9.23 -7.34 12.57
C GLY A 153 -10.61 -6.68 12.64
N GLY A 154 -11.03 -6.01 11.56
CA GLY A 154 -12.38 -5.42 11.49
C GLY A 154 -13.51 -6.46 11.45
N ALA A 155 -13.26 -7.68 10.93
CA ALA A 155 -14.25 -8.77 10.89
C ALA A 155 -14.55 -9.21 12.32
N VAL A 156 -13.46 -9.40 13.05
CA VAL A 156 -13.43 -9.91 14.40
C VAL A 156 -14.02 -8.89 15.37
N GLU A 157 -13.77 -7.59 15.18
CA GLU A 157 -14.38 -6.54 15.99
C GLU A 157 -15.90 -6.48 15.82
N ILE A 158 -16.43 -6.72 14.60
CA ILE A 158 -17.88 -6.84 14.37
C ILE A 158 -18.45 -8.08 15.07
N GLN A 159 -17.65 -9.13 15.25
CA GLN A 159 -18.01 -10.33 16.00
C GLN A 159 -17.93 -10.13 17.53
N GLY A 160 -17.58 -8.92 18.01
CA GLY A 160 -17.51 -8.59 19.43
C GLY A 160 -16.20 -9.00 20.11
N TRP A 161 -15.28 -9.63 19.38
CA TRP A 161 -13.95 -9.93 19.88
C TRP A 161 -13.06 -8.71 19.65
N ARG A 162 -12.38 -8.24 20.70
CA ARG A 162 -11.41 -7.15 20.61
C ARG A 162 -10.00 -7.72 20.67
N PRO A 163 -9.36 -8.06 19.54
CA PRO A 163 -7.94 -8.37 19.56
C PRO A 163 -7.22 -7.11 20.02
N GLY A 164 -6.60 -7.16 21.19
CA GLY A 164 -5.81 -6.08 21.76
C GLY A 164 -4.78 -5.55 20.76
N ASN A 165 -4.39 -4.27 20.91
CA ASN A 165 -3.44 -3.56 20.06
C ASN A 165 -2.15 -4.39 19.82
N PHE A 166 -2.09 -5.11 18.70
CA PHE A 166 -0.89 -5.86 18.32
C PHE A 166 0.14 -4.90 17.70
N PRO A 167 1.33 -4.69 18.33
CA PRO A 167 2.41 -3.89 17.74
C PRO A 167 2.92 -4.46 16.41
N MET A 168 2.66 -5.74 16.14
CA MET A 168 3.01 -6.46 14.91
C MET A 168 2.49 -5.78 13.64
N ARG A 169 1.31 -5.11 13.70
CA ARG A 169 0.72 -4.45 12.52
C ARG A 169 1.60 -3.31 12.00
N TRP A 170 2.17 -2.53 12.92
CA TRP A 170 3.04 -1.40 12.61
C TRP A 170 4.36 -1.86 12.01
N ILE A 171 4.92 -2.95 12.53
CA ILE A 171 6.17 -3.55 12.04
C ILE A 171 6.01 -4.01 10.59
N LEU A 172 4.88 -4.67 10.27
CA LEU A 172 4.61 -5.14 8.91
C LEU A 172 4.43 -3.97 7.93
N GLU A 173 3.68 -2.94 8.34
CA GLU A 173 3.41 -1.79 7.48
C GLU A 173 4.68 -0.96 7.20
N ILE A 174 5.37 -0.54 8.27
CA ILE A 174 6.59 0.28 8.16
C ILE A 174 7.70 -0.55 7.50
N GLY A 175 7.85 -1.82 7.87
CA GLY A 175 8.81 -2.73 7.26
C GLY A 175 8.58 -2.92 5.76
N GLY A 176 7.31 -3.09 5.35
CA GLY A 176 6.95 -3.20 3.94
C GLY A 176 7.29 -1.94 3.13
N ILE A 177 6.92 -0.76 3.66
CA ILE A 177 7.27 0.54 3.05
C ILE A 177 8.79 0.69 2.95
N ALA A 178 9.52 0.40 4.03
CA ALA A 178 10.97 0.53 4.09
C ALA A 178 11.66 -0.38 3.07
N CYS A 179 11.25 -1.64 2.95
CA CYS A 179 11.80 -2.58 1.96
C CYS A 179 11.64 -2.05 0.52
N ILE A 180 10.44 -1.54 0.18
CA ILE A 180 10.17 -0.98 -1.15
C ILE A 180 11.01 0.28 -1.38
N ALA A 181 11.03 1.22 -0.42
CA ALA A 181 11.78 2.46 -0.52
C ALA A 181 13.29 2.23 -0.66
N VAL A 182 13.87 1.32 0.14
CA VAL A 182 15.28 0.94 0.06
C VAL A 182 15.59 0.30 -1.29
N SER A 183 14.71 -0.58 -1.79
CA SER A 183 14.89 -1.20 -3.10
C SER A 183 14.94 -0.16 -4.23
N ALA A 184 14.04 0.83 -4.20
CA ALA A 184 14.02 1.94 -5.16
C ALA A 184 15.27 2.82 -5.06
N LEU A 185 15.71 3.15 -3.83
CA LEU A 185 16.93 3.94 -3.59
C LEU A 185 18.19 3.25 -4.10
N MET A 186 18.35 1.96 -3.83
CA MET A 186 19.46 1.16 -4.37
C MET A 186 19.45 1.16 -5.90
N GLY A 187 18.27 1.10 -6.52
CA GLY A 187 18.06 1.27 -7.96
C GLY A 187 18.55 2.62 -8.49
N LEU A 188 18.12 3.71 -7.87
CA LEU A 188 18.51 5.07 -8.21
C LEU A 188 20.01 5.31 -8.07
N HIS A 189 20.63 4.80 -6.99
CA HIS A 189 22.08 4.92 -6.77
C HIS A 189 22.89 4.23 -7.87
N ARG A 190 22.43 3.05 -8.33
CA ARG A 190 23.05 2.35 -9.47
C ARG A 190 22.96 3.16 -10.77
N CYS A 191 21.81 3.77 -11.04
CA CYS A 191 21.63 4.63 -12.22
C CYS A 191 22.57 5.83 -12.19
N ARG A 192 22.68 6.51 -11.03
CA ARG A 192 23.57 7.67 -10.85
C ARG A 192 25.05 7.30 -11.07
N LYS A 193 25.47 6.14 -10.57
CA LYS A 193 26.85 5.63 -10.78
C LYS A 193 27.12 5.35 -12.27
N SER A 194 26.20 4.72 -12.98
CA SER A 194 26.35 4.43 -14.41
C SER A 194 26.41 5.70 -15.27
N TYR A 195 25.63 6.73 -14.96
CA TYR A 195 25.71 8.03 -15.63
C TYR A 195 27.08 8.68 -15.47
N ARG A 196 27.59 8.74 -14.24
CA ARG A 196 28.92 9.31 -13.95
C ARG A 196 30.06 8.59 -14.69
N LEU A 197 29.96 7.27 -14.86
CA LEU A 197 30.94 6.48 -15.62
C LEU A 197 30.88 6.73 -17.13
N LYS A 198 29.69 7.02 -17.69
CA LYS A 198 29.55 7.40 -19.10
C LYS A 198 30.13 8.80 -19.35
N GLU A 199 29.86 9.75 -18.45
CA GLU A 199 30.39 11.12 -18.51
C GLU A 199 31.92 11.15 -18.44
N SER A 200 32.52 10.37 -17.53
CA SER A 200 33.99 10.24 -17.42
C SER A 200 34.67 9.59 -18.65
N LYS A 201 33.93 8.87 -19.50
CA LYS A 201 34.46 8.14 -20.66
C LYS A 201 34.25 8.86 -21.98
N SER A 202 33.60 10.03 -21.98
CA SER A 202 33.47 10.89 -23.14
C SER A 202 34.57 11.96 -23.06
N PRO A 203 35.78 11.72 -23.63
CA PRO A 203 36.73 12.81 -23.78
C PRO A 203 36.11 13.83 -24.74
N VAL A 204 36.15 15.10 -24.32
CA VAL A 204 35.95 16.26 -25.19
C VAL A 204 37.11 16.31 -26.18
#